data_AF-A0A0V8JLE1-F1
#
_entry.id   AF-A0A0V8JLE1-F1
#
_cell.length_a   1.000
_cell.length_b   1.000
_cell.length_c   1.000
_cell.angle_alpha   90.00
_cell.angle_beta   90.00
_cell.angle_gamma   90.00
#
_symmetry.space_group_name_H-M   'P 1'
#
loop_
_entity.id
_entity.type
_entity.pdbx_description
1 polymer ?
#
loop_
_entity_poly.entity_id
_entity_poly.type
_entity_poly.pdbx_seq_one_letter_code
_entity_poly.pdbx_strand_id
1 'polypeptide(L)'
;MSEHSIVEISNFKSIHLQNERNLYVYLPPSYEQAQDTKYPVLYMHDGQNIFHPAFNGQSWNIHHVVNKLIEQGEMQEIIIVGIENMKEERANEYSFHTLDEDSLQVPPALACIQPKGELYEKFIVNEVKPFIDEQFRTKKEAKYTALMGSSRGGAITYHIGLKRPDVFSMLAILSPYFYYVDPHTLQEFSQVNIPVQKVNHKKIWVDVGEYEGVLIRVEHVKDIANKLLTCGYQYGEEVAYYQDDTAAHTEADWEARVHMPLLYFFGKETKLADVELKGRSIFGLNEKAGSLNAVKTYSNGVKVTELQGEYQVADKGVVSIAKDGTIIPKSVGKTVVQFQSEGIVSSKEIEIVDYLSDRVPVSIQVNSKDALLDALRVYADLPLKKVDSHHFYNRFILPIDTGLGFRLYLDDGKGES
;
A
#
# COMPACT_ATOMS: atom_id res chain seq x y z
N MET A 1 27.24 -17.35 -11.68
CA MET A 1 26.01 -16.57 -11.40
C MET A 1 25.93 -15.56 -12.53
N SER A 2 25.03 -15.75 -13.49
CA SER A 2 24.88 -14.80 -14.61
C SER A 2 24.47 -13.45 -14.03
N GLU A 3 25.17 -12.38 -14.41
CA GLU A 3 24.73 -11.02 -14.15
C GLU A 3 23.27 -10.88 -14.59
N HIS A 4 22.43 -10.42 -13.66
CA HIS A 4 21.00 -10.26 -13.88
C HIS A 4 20.76 -9.27 -15.03
N SER A 5 19.98 -9.66 -16.04
CA SER A 5 19.71 -8.79 -17.18
C SER A 5 18.47 -7.94 -16.90
N ILE A 6 18.67 -6.82 -16.21
CA ILE A 6 17.75 -5.70 -16.30
C ILE A 6 18.06 -4.98 -17.62
N VAL A 7 17.13 -5.02 -18.56
CA VAL A 7 17.25 -4.34 -19.85
C VAL A 7 16.61 -2.97 -19.73
N GLU A 8 17.38 -1.92 -19.97
CA GLU A 8 16.84 -0.57 -20.09
C GLU A 8 16.42 -0.29 -21.54
N ILE A 9 15.17 0.14 -21.72
CA ILE A 9 14.67 0.72 -22.97
C ILE A 9 14.63 2.22 -22.76
N SER A 10 15.69 2.91 -23.18
CA SER A 10 15.80 4.35 -22.99
C SER A 10 14.89 5.13 -23.95
N ASN A 11 14.34 6.25 -23.49
CA ASN A 11 13.55 7.20 -24.30
C ASN A 11 12.37 6.56 -25.06
N PHE A 12 11.63 5.66 -24.41
CA PHE A 12 10.39 5.13 -24.95
C PHE A 12 9.37 6.27 -25.13
N LYS A 13 8.92 6.49 -26.37
CA LYS A 13 8.06 7.61 -26.74
C LYS A 13 6.59 7.26 -26.56
N SER A 14 5.86 8.12 -25.85
CA SER A 14 4.40 8.04 -25.74
C SER A 14 3.72 9.05 -26.67
N ILE A 15 2.83 8.56 -27.53
CA ILE A 15 1.97 9.42 -28.35
C ILE A 15 0.83 9.97 -27.48
N HIS A 16 0.30 9.16 -26.57
CA HIS A 16 -0.78 9.60 -25.68
C HIS A 16 -0.35 10.68 -24.68
N LEU A 17 0.86 10.59 -24.13
CA LEU A 17 1.37 11.53 -23.12
C LEU A 17 2.25 12.64 -23.69
N GLN A 18 2.68 12.54 -24.96
CA GLN A 18 3.56 13.50 -25.62
C GLN A 18 4.88 13.71 -24.86
N ASN A 19 5.41 12.62 -24.29
CA ASN A 19 6.68 12.59 -23.59
C ASN A 19 7.48 11.33 -23.92
N GLU A 20 8.71 11.26 -23.43
CA GLU A 20 9.55 10.08 -23.49
C GLU A 20 10.07 9.75 -22.09
N ARG A 21 10.22 8.45 -21.81
CA ARG A 21 10.68 7.94 -20.51
C ARG A 21 11.38 6.61 -20.65
N ASN A 22 12.11 6.19 -19.62
CA ASN A 22 12.74 4.87 -19.64
C ASN A 22 11.77 3.78 -19.18
N LEU A 23 11.93 2.59 -19.75
CA LEU A 23 11.34 1.36 -19.23
C LEU A 23 12.47 0.43 -18.78
N TYR A 24 12.25 -0.28 -17.68
CA TYR A 24 13.18 -1.24 -17.12
C TYR A 24 12.56 -2.63 -17.15
N VAL A 25 13.22 -3.59 -17.81
CA VAL A 25 12.69 -4.94 -17.98
C VAL A 25 13.62 -5.93 -17.30
N TYR A 26 13.17 -6.48 -16.17
CA TYR A 26 13.84 -7.60 -15.52
C TYR A 26 13.44 -8.91 -16.22
N LEU A 27 14.45 -9.71 -16.54
CA LEU A 27 14.29 -11.03 -17.13
C LEU A 27 14.64 -12.11 -16.10
N PRO A 28 13.82 -13.17 -15.98
CA PRO A 28 14.05 -14.21 -14.99
C PRO A 28 15.29 -15.05 -15.33
N PRO A 29 15.87 -15.78 -14.35
CA PRO A 29 17.12 -16.53 -14.52
C PRO A 29 17.14 -17.47 -15.73
N SER A 30 16.03 -18.18 -16.02
CA SER A 30 15.99 -19.12 -17.15
C SER A 30 15.80 -18.47 -18.53
N TYR A 31 15.57 -17.14 -18.60
CA TYR A 31 15.09 -16.48 -19.82
C TYR A 31 15.95 -16.77 -21.04
N GLU A 32 17.28 -16.69 -20.92
CA GLU A 32 18.21 -16.92 -22.04
C GLU A 32 18.31 -18.39 -22.47
N GLN A 33 18.19 -19.33 -21.54
CA GLN A 33 18.36 -20.75 -21.85
C GLN A 33 17.04 -21.40 -22.31
N ALA A 34 15.90 -20.92 -21.82
CA ALA A 34 14.58 -21.49 -22.06
C ALA A 34 13.88 -20.79 -23.25
N GLN A 35 14.41 -20.98 -24.46
CA GLN A 35 14.01 -20.24 -25.67
C GLN A 35 12.51 -20.33 -26.03
N ASP A 36 11.84 -21.45 -25.71
CA ASP A 36 10.41 -21.66 -25.99
C ASP A 36 9.48 -21.26 -24.83
N THR A 37 10.03 -20.79 -23.71
CA THR A 37 9.25 -20.47 -22.51
C THR A 37 8.72 -19.04 -22.58
N LYS A 38 7.43 -18.88 -22.26
CA LYS A 38 6.77 -17.59 -22.09
C LYS A 38 6.45 -17.34 -20.63
N TYR A 39 6.59 -16.09 -20.19
CA TYR A 39 6.50 -15.73 -18.78
C TYR A 39 5.28 -14.84 -18.50
N PRO A 40 4.63 -14.97 -17.32
CA PRO A 40 3.75 -13.93 -16.80
C PRO A 40 4.49 -12.60 -16.67
N VAL A 41 3.75 -11.49 -16.70
CA VAL A 41 4.34 -10.15 -16.66
C VAL A 41 3.72 -9.35 -15.51
N LEU A 42 4.58 -8.75 -14.70
CA LEU A 42 4.23 -7.77 -13.68
C LEU A 42 4.63 -6.37 -14.18
N TYR A 43 3.66 -5.49 -14.38
CA TYR A 43 3.91 -4.08 -14.64
C TYR A 43 3.93 -3.31 -13.33
N MET A 44 4.95 -2.50 -13.13
CA MET A 44 5.14 -1.69 -11.92
C MET A 44 5.30 -0.22 -12.28
N HIS A 45 4.59 0.62 -11.53
CA HIS A 45 4.78 2.06 -11.56
C HIS A 45 6.09 2.47 -10.87
N ASP A 46 6.56 3.69 -11.14
CA ASP A 46 7.76 4.26 -10.51
C ASP A 46 9.02 3.41 -10.74
N GLY A 47 9.21 2.93 -11.97
CA GLY A 47 10.24 1.98 -12.36
C GLY A 47 11.67 2.35 -11.98
N GLN A 48 11.98 3.63 -11.82
CA GLN A 48 13.29 4.06 -11.34
C GLN A 48 13.52 3.74 -9.86
N ASN A 49 12.47 3.66 -9.04
CA ASN A 49 12.56 3.38 -7.60
C ASN A 49 12.51 1.87 -7.30
N ILE A 50 12.03 1.04 -8.23
CA ILE A 50 11.86 -0.41 -7.96
C ILE A 50 13.14 -1.22 -8.18
N PHE A 51 14.01 -0.77 -9.09
CA PHE A 51 15.30 -1.41 -9.39
C PHE A 51 16.50 -0.63 -8.85
N HIS A 52 16.33 0.69 -8.65
CA HIS A 52 17.38 1.57 -8.17
C HIS A 52 16.91 2.38 -6.95
N PRO A 53 17.84 2.89 -6.14
CA PRO A 53 17.51 3.79 -5.03
C PRO A 53 16.80 5.06 -5.52
N ALA A 54 15.71 5.42 -4.84
CA ALA A 54 15.07 6.71 -4.91
C ALA A 54 15.99 7.82 -4.35
N PHE A 55 15.52 9.08 -4.38
CA PHE A 55 16.32 10.25 -3.96
C PHE A 55 16.81 10.17 -2.50
N ASN A 56 16.10 9.43 -1.64
CA ASN A 56 16.44 9.21 -0.24
C ASN A 56 17.29 7.94 -0.01
N GLY A 57 17.75 7.27 -1.07
CA GLY A 57 18.58 6.07 -0.98
C GLY A 57 17.82 4.76 -0.75
N GLN A 58 16.49 4.79 -0.64
CA GLN A 58 15.65 3.60 -0.44
C GLN A 58 15.14 3.06 -1.79
N SER A 59 14.91 1.76 -1.93
CA SER A 59 14.40 1.12 -3.15
C SER A 59 13.47 -0.03 -2.78
N TRP A 60 12.70 -0.55 -3.73
CA TRP A 60 12.00 -1.82 -3.53
C TRP A 60 12.93 -3.02 -3.66
N ASN A 61 14.09 -2.84 -4.33
CA ASN A 61 15.01 -3.93 -4.63
C ASN A 61 14.29 -5.16 -5.23
N ILE A 62 13.29 -4.93 -6.09
CA ILE A 62 12.31 -5.95 -6.47
C ILE A 62 12.96 -7.19 -7.10
N HIS A 63 14.02 -6.97 -7.87
CA HIS A 63 14.82 -8.00 -8.50
C HIS A 63 15.50 -8.92 -7.47
N HIS A 64 15.97 -8.40 -6.34
CA HIS A 64 16.52 -9.22 -5.26
C HIS A 64 15.44 -10.06 -4.57
N VAL A 65 14.28 -9.47 -4.30
CA VAL A 65 13.15 -10.19 -3.69
C VAL A 65 12.69 -11.33 -4.60
N VAL A 66 12.46 -11.05 -5.89
CA VAL A 66 11.99 -12.04 -6.86
C VAL A 66 13.02 -13.13 -7.12
N ASN A 67 14.31 -12.79 -7.26
CA ASN A 67 15.37 -13.78 -7.38
C ASN A 67 15.39 -14.73 -6.20
N LYS A 68 15.35 -14.20 -4.97
CA LYS A 68 15.33 -15.01 -3.75
C LYS A 68 14.15 -15.98 -3.73
N LEU A 69 12.95 -15.50 -4.05
CA LEU A 69 11.75 -16.34 -4.07
C LEU A 69 11.79 -17.40 -5.17
N ILE A 70 12.35 -17.09 -6.34
CA ILE A 70 12.55 -18.05 -7.45
C ILE A 70 13.58 -19.11 -7.07
N GLU A 71 14.73 -18.71 -6.49
CA GLU A 71 15.80 -19.61 -6.06
C GLU A 71 15.34 -20.56 -4.95
N GLN A 72 14.48 -20.08 -4.05
CA GLN A 72 13.83 -20.90 -3.02
C GLN A 72 12.71 -21.79 -3.59
N GLY A 73 12.34 -21.61 -4.86
CA GLY A 73 11.26 -22.33 -5.51
C GLY A 73 9.88 -21.97 -4.96
N GLU A 74 9.72 -20.81 -4.32
CA GLU A 74 8.47 -20.37 -3.71
C GLU A 74 7.54 -19.70 -4.73
N MET A 75 8.08 -19.16 -5.83
CA MET A 75 7.31 -18.58 -6.93
C MET A 75 7.78 -19.04 -8.31
N GLN A 76 6.88 -18.94 -9.30
CA GLN A 76 7.25 -19.12 -10.71
C GLN A 76 8.04 -17.90 -11.22
N GLU A 77 8.84 -18.13 -12.25
CA GLU A 77 9.55 -17.06 -12.94
C GLU A 77 8.60 -16.10 -13.67
N ILE A 78 8.89 -14.80 -13.59
CA ILE A 78 8.11 -13.72 -14.21
C ILE A 78 9.03 -12.70 -14.88
N ILE A 79 8.48 -11.94 -15.82
CA ILE A 79 9.09 -10.69 -16.30
C ILE A 79 8.52 -9.54 -15.48
N ILE A 80 9.36 -8.56 -15.13
CA ILE A 80 8.91 -7.33 -14.46
C ILE A 80 9.22 -6.15 -15.38
N VAL A 81 8.22 -5.30 -15.61
CA VAL A 81 8.34 -4.07 -16.40
C VAL A 81 8.14 -2.89 -15.46
N GLY A 82 9.23 -2.21 -15.10
CA GLY A 82 9.21 -0.94 -14.39
C GLY A 82 9.01 0.22 -15.35
N ILE A 83 8.01 1.05 -15.10
CA ILE A 83 7.68 2.23 -15.91
C ILE A 83 8.14 3.47 -15.14
N GLU A 84 9.17 4.15 -15.62
CA GLU A 84 9.66 5.38 -15.00
C GLU A 84 8.53 6.43 -14.90
N ASN A 85 8.51 7.19 -13.80
CA ASN A 85 7.58 8.32 -13.68
C ASN A 85 8.20 9.61 -14.23
N MET A 86 7.36 10.62 -14.48
CA MET A 86 7.79 11.88 -15.07
C MET A 86 8.01 12.99 -14.03
N LYS A 87 8.58 12.66 -12.87
CA LYS A 87 8.88 13.62 -11.78
C LYS A 87 7.63 14.42 -11.39
N GLU A 88 7.61 15.73 -11.63
CA GLU A 88 6.47 16.61 -11.34
C GLU A 88 5.18 16.16 -12.06
N GLU A 89 5.30 15.61 -13.28
CA GLU A 89 4.15 15.09 -14.03
C GLU A 89 3.58 13.80 -13.43
N ARG A 90 4.28 13.13 -12.50
CA ARG A 90 3.76 11.93 -11.82
C ARG A 90 2.42 12.20 -11.15
N ALA A 91 2.26 13.35 -10.49
CA ALA A 91 1.01 13.69 -9.81
C ALA A 91 -0.14 13.84 -10.81
N ASN A 92 0.12 14.41 -11.98
CA ASN A 92 -0.84 14.57 -13.08
C ASN A 92 -1.20 13.20 -13.69
N GLU A 93 -0.18 12.43 -14.08
CA GLU A 93 -0.34 11.12 -14.73
C GLU A 93 -1.01 10.08 -13.84
N TYR A 94 -0.85 10.16 -12.51
CA TYR A 94 -1.45 9.22 -11.56
C TYR A 94 -2.80 9.69 -10.99
N SER A 95 -3.35 10.80 -11.49
CA SER A 95 -4.64 11.34 -11.04
C SER A 95 -5.69 11.26 -12.14
N PHE A 96 -6.93 10.95 -11.76
CA PHE A 96 -8.11 10.98 -12.64
C PHE A 96 -9.01 12.17 -12.29
N HIS A 97 -9.94 12.55 -13.18
CA HIS A 97 -10.90 13.63 -12.93
C HIS A 97 -11.86 13.23 -11.80
N THR A 98 -11.49 13.50 -10.55
CA THR A 98 -12.29 13.08 -9.37
C THR A 98 -12.82 14.23 -8.55
N LEU A 99 -12.44 15.46 -8.88
CA LEU A 99 -13.02 16.64 -8.25
C LEU A 99 -14.23 17.04 -9.08
N ASP A 100 -15.40 17.04 -8.45
CA ASP A 100 -16.60 17.64 -9.02
C ASP A 100 -16.26 19.11 -9.32
N GLU A 101 -16.15 19.47 -10.59
CA GLU A 101 -15.72 20.82 -11.01
C GLU A 101 -16.68 21.90 -10.49
N ASP A 102 -17.92 21.53 -10.18
CA ASP A 102 -18.93 22.40 -9.58
C ASP A 102 -18.75 22.59 -8.05
N SER A 103 -17.93 21.74 -7.41
CA SER A 103 -17.60 21.86 -5.99
C SER A 103 -16.45 22.87 -5.79
N LEU A 104 -16.81 24.11 -5.48
CA LEU A 104 -15.92 25.26 -5.21
C LEU A 104 -14.94 25.09 -4.02
N GLN A 105 -14.60 23.88 -3.59
CA GLN A 105 -13.79 23.60 -2.40
C GLN A 105 -12.63 22.64 -2.67
N VAL A 106 -11.98 22.74 -3.83
CA VAL A 106 -10.72 22.01 -4.07
C VAL A 106 -9.62 22.60 -3.16
N PRO A 107 -8.96 21.78 -2.30
CA PRO A 107 -7.85 22.24 -1.50
C PRO A 107 -6.74 22.84 -2.39
N PRO A 108 -6.07 23.93 -1.97
CA PRO A 108 -4.97 24.51 -2.74
C PRO A 108 -3.88 23.49 -3.13
N ALA A 109 -3.65 22.48 -2.28
CA ALA A 109 -2.69 21.40 -2.53
C ALA A 109 -3.07 20.49 -3.72
N LEU A 110 -4.35 20.45 -4.12
CA LEU A 110 -4.84 19.70 -5.27
C LEU A 110 -5.11 20.58 -6.49
N ALA A 111 -5.19 21.90 -6.32
CA ALA A 111 -5.57 22.85 -7.37
C ALA A 111 -4.58 22.91 -8.55
N CYS A 112 -3.33 22.51 -8.34
CA CYS A 112 -2.30 22.46 -9.38
C CYS A 112 -2.21 21.12 -10.13
N ILE A 113 -2.99 20.12 -9.75
CA ILE A 113 -3.01 18.83 -10.44
C ILE A 113 -3.85 18.96 -11.72
N GLN A 114 -3.26 18.58 -12.86
CA GLN A 114 -3.96 18.41 -14.13
C GLN A 114 -4.11 16.92 -14.41
N PRO A 115 -5.29 16.33 -14.18
CA PRO A 115 -5.46 14.88 -14.30
C PRO A 115 -5.14 14.37 -15.72
N LYS A 116 -4.20 13.43 -15.81
CA LYS A 116 -3.76 12.75 -17.04
C LYS A 116 -3.87 11.22 -16.93
N GLY A 117 -4.52 10.70 -15.89
CA GLY A 117 -4.68 9.27 -15.62
C GLY A 117 -5.23 8.47 -16.81
N GLU A 118 -6.17 9.02 -17.58
CA GLU A 118 -6.69 8.34 -18.77
C GLU A 118 -5.68 8.27 -19.92
N LEU A 119 -4.82 9.28 -20.06
CA LEU A 119 -3.73 9.26 -21.03
C LEU A 119 -2.65 8.26 -20.59
N TYR A 120 -2.38 8.20 -19.29
CA TYR A 120 -1.45 7.24 -18.71
C TYR A 120 -1.95 5.79 -18.84
N GLU A 121 -3.25 5.56 -18.62
CA GLU A 121 -3.91 4.27 -18.92
C GLU A 121 -3.69 3.86 -20.39
N LYS A 122 -3.96 4.77 -21.33
CA LYS A 122 -3.78 4.51 -22.77
C LYS A 122 -2.31 4.26 -23.12
N PHE A 123 -1.38 4.99 -22.53
CA PHE A 123 0.07 4.76 -22.68
C PHE A 123 0.45 3.35 -22.26
N ILE A 124 0.06 2.91 -21.07
CA ILE A 124 0.42 1.56 -20.60
C ILE A 124 -0.23 0.49 -21.49
N VAL A 125 -1.53 0.61 -21.74
CA VAL A 125 -2.29 -0.46 -22.38
C VAL A 125 -2.07 -0.54 -23.89
N ASN A 126 -1.95 0.61 -24.56
CA ASN A 126 -1.90 0.66 -26.03
C ASN A 126 -0.48 0.85 -26.57
N GLU A 127 0.49 1.27 -25.74
CA GLU A 127 1.86 1.54 -26.18
C GLU A 127 2.86 0.61 -25.48
N VAL A 128 2.93 0.64 -24.14
CA VAL A 128 3.92 -0.15 -23.38
C VAL A 128 3.67 -1.65 -23.48
N LYS A 129 2.46 -2.11 -23.16
CA LYS A 129 2.17 -3.56 -23.15
C LYS A 129 2.36 -4.20 -24.54
N PRO A 130 1.83 -3.64 -25.65
CA PRO A 130 2.06 -4.21 -26.98
C PRO A 130 3.53 -4.27 -27.36
N PHE A 131 4.32 -3.23 -27.05
CA PHE A 131 5.76 -3.25 -27.26
C PHE A 131 6.44 -4.39 -26.48
N ILE A 132 6.14 -4.52 -25.18
CA ILE A 132 6.72 -5.60 -24.36
C ILE A 132 6.32 -6.99 -24.89
N ASP A 133 5.06 -7.16 -25.30
CA ASP A 133 4.55 -8.41 -25.86
C ASP A 133 5.16 -8.77 -27.24
N GLU A 134 5.70 -7.79 -27.96
CA GLU A 134 6.41 -7.98 -29.22
C GLU A 134 7.89 -8.28 -29.00
N GLN A 135 8.55 -7.56 -28.09
CA GLN A 135 9.99 -7.66 -27.87
C GLN A 135 10.40 -8.80 -26.94
N PHE A 136 9.50 -9.26 -26.05
CA PHE A 136 9.81 -10.26 -25.03
C PHE A 136 8.87 -11.47 -25.07
N ARG A 137 9.32 -12.60 -24.51
CA ARG A 137 8.54 -13.85 -24.45
C ARG A 137 7.50 -13.81 -23.33
N THR A 138 6.40 -13.08 -23.57
CA THR A 138 5.32 -12.90 -22.59
C THR A 138 4.14 -13.86 -22.81
N LYS A 139 3.42 -14.18 -21.74
CA LYS A 139 2.04 -14.68 -21.78
C LYS A 139 1.11 -13.47 -21.83
N LYS A 140 0.48 -13.24 -22.99
CA LYS A 140 -0.17 -11.97 -23.33
C LYS A 140 -1.55 -11.76 -22.69
N GLU A 141 -2.18 -12.85 -22.27
CA GLU A 141 -3.56 -12.85 -21.76
C GLU A 141 -3.63 -12.28 -20.34
N ALA A 142 -4.73 -11.56 -20.03
CA ALA A 142 -4.92 -10.89 -18.74
C ALA A 142 -4.66 -11.76 -17.51
N LYS A 143 -5.02 -13.06 -17.57
CA LYS A 143 -4.82 -14.04 -16.50
C LYS A 143 -3.35 -14.25 -16.07
N TYR A 144 -2.40 -13.75 -16.87
CA TYR A 144 -0.96 -13.79 -16.63
C TYR A 144 -0.33 -12.40 -16.48
N THR A 145 -1.14 -11.35 -16.47
CA THR A 145 -0.67 -9.97 -16.42
C THR A 145 -1.11 -9.33 -15.11
N ALA A 146 -0.13 -8.82 -14.37
CA ALA A 146 -0.33 -8.12 -13.11
C ALA A 146 0.05 -6.64 -13.23
N LEU A 147 -0.58 -5.80 -12.40
CA LEU A 147 -0.26 -4.38 -12.23
C LEU A 147 -0.04 -4.08 -10.74
N MET A 148 0.99 -3.31 -10.42
CA MET A 148 1.36 -3.01 -9.03
C MET A 148 1.92 -1.60 -8.88
N GLY A 149 1.61 -0.97 -7.75
CA GLY A 149 2.23 0.27 -7.32
C GLY A 149 1.88 0.63 -5.88
N SER A 150 2.60 1.62 -5.34
CA SER A 150 2.33 2.18 -4.01
C SER A 150 1.84 3.62 -4.06
N SER A 151 1.18 4.10 -2.99
CA SER A 151 0.79 5.51 -2.89
C SER A 151 -0.12 5.93 -4.05
N ARG A 152 0.20 7.02 -4.76
CA ARG A 152 -0.46 7.37 -6.04
C ARG A 152 -0.35 6.27 -7.10
N GLY A 153 0.76 5.52 -7.12
CA GLY A 153 0.96 4.31 -7.92
C GLY A 153 -0.05 3.19 -7.56
N GLY A 154 -0.41 3.07 -6.29
CA GLY A 154 -1.46 2.17 -5.82
C GLY A 154 -2.85 2.65 -6.25
N ALA A 155 -3.11 3.95 -6.15
CA ALA A 155 -4.38 4.55 -6.59
C ALA A 155 -4.59 4.41 -8.11
N ILE A 156 -3.56 4.65 -8.94
CA ILE A 156 -3.64 4.41 -10.39
C ILE A 156 -3.72 2.91 -10.72
N THR A 157 -3.05 2.03 -9.96
CA THR A 157 -3.20 0.57 -10.12
C THR A 157 -4.66 0.15 -9.90
N TYR A 158 -5.29 0.63 -8.83
CA TYR A 158 -6.70 0.41 -8.56
C TYR A 158 -7.57 0.90 -9.73
N HIS A 159 -7.30 2.11 -10.23
CA HIS A 159 -8.15 2.71 -11.26
C HIS A 159 -8.02 2.03 -12.63
N ILE A 160 -6.79 1.84 -13.12
CA ILE A 160 -6.52 1.16 -14.39
C ILE A 160 -6.96 -0.29 -14.31
N GLY A 161 -6.59 -0.99 -13.24
CA GLY A 161 -6.88 -2.39 -13.04
C GLY A 161 -8.38 -2.68 -13.10
N LEU A 162 -9.17 -1.97 -12.29
CA LEU A 162 -10.62 -2.17 -12.26
C LEU A 162 -11.32 -1.82 -13.58
N LYS A 163 -10.78 -0.86 -14.34
CA LYS A 163 -11.32 -0.46 -15.65
C LYS A 163 -10.90 -1.41 -16.77
N ARG A 164 -9.73 -2.06 -16.65
CA ARG A 164 -9.12 -2.91 -17.68
C ARG A 164 -8.88 -4.35 -17.21
N PRO A 165 -9.92 -5.08 -16.75
CA PRO A 165 -9.80 -6.49 -16.41
C PRO A 165 -9.49 -7.37 -17.64
N ASP A 166 -9.73 -6.83 -18.85
CA ASP A 166 -9.33 -7.43 -20.13
C ASP A 166 -7.82 -7.44 -20.36
N VAL A 167 -7.07 -6.65 -19.57
CA VAL A 167 -5.62 -6.51 -19.67
C VAL A 167 -4.92 -6.95 -18.39
N PHE A 168 -5.42 -6.56 -17.22
CA PHE A 168 -4.82 -6.84 -15.92
C PHE A 168 -5.79 -7.64 -15.06
N SER A 169 -5.47 -8.89 -14.75
CA SER A 169 -6.31 -9.71 -13.86
C SER A 169 -5.77 -9.79 -12.42
N MET A 170 -4.55 -9.32 -12.19
CA MET A 170 -3.88 -9.37 -10.90
C MET A 170 -3.45 -7.98 -10.48
N LEU A 171 -3.92 -7.47 -9.34
CA LEU A 171 -3.69 -6.08 -8.92
C LEU A 171 -3.08 -6.05 -7.53
N ALA A 172 -1.91 -5.43 -7.36
CA ALA A 172 -1.34 -5.18 -6.04
C ALA A 172 -1.35 -3.68 -5.73
N ILE A 173 -2.17 -3.32 -4.76
CA ILE A 173 -2.52 -1.95 -4.39
C ILE A 173 -1.92 -1.70 -3.00
N LEU A 174 -0.69 -1.19 -2.96
CA LEU A 174 0.04 -0.98 -1.71
C LEU A 174 -0.14 0.47 -1.24
N SER A 175 -0.45 0.68 0.04
CA SER A 175 -0.56 2.02 0.65
C SER A 175 -1.26 3.08 -0.23
N PRO A 176 -2.43 2.80 -0.82
CA PRO A 176 -2.95 3.61 -1.92
C PRO A 176 -3.45 4.99 -1.48
N TYR A 177 -3.06 6.02 -2.23
CA TYR A 177 -3.47 7.41 -1.98
C TYR A 177 -4.91 7.68 -2.46
N PHE A 178 -5.89 7.08 -1.79
CA PHE A 178 -7.31 7.18 -2.15
C PHE A 178 -7.96 8.49 -1.73
N TYR A 179 -7.44 9.15 -0.70
CA TYR A 179 -7.96 10.41 -0.18
C TYR A 179 -6.83 11.40 0.06
N TYR A 180 -7.09 12.67 -0.22
CA TYR A 180 -6.33 13.75 0.40
C TYR A 180 -7.04 14.12 1.70
N VAL A 181 -6.30 14.15 2.81
CA VAL A 181 -6.79 14.62 4.10
C VAL A 181 -6.09 15.92 4.44
N ASP A 182 -6.87 16.98 4.63
CA ASP A 182 -6.32 18.26 5.05
C ASP A 182 -5.74 18.13 6.48
N PRO A 183 -4.44 18.35 6.70
CA PRO A 183 -3.81 18.10 7.99
C PRO A 183 -4.23 19.09 9.10
N HIS A 184 -4.90 20.19 8.74
CA HIS A 184 -5.38 21.19 9.69
C HIS A 184 -6.85 21.00 10.06
N THR A 185 -7.69 20.66 9.08
CA THR A 185 -9.14 20.52 9.27
C THR A 185 -9.59 19.07 9.41
N LEU A 186 -8.75 18.11 8.98
CA LEU A 186 -9.08 16.69 8.79
C LEU A 186 -10.20 16.46 7.77
N GLN A 187 -10.49 17.44 6.91
CA GLN A 187 -11.44 17.27 5.82
C GLN A 187 -10.85 16.33 4.77
N GLU A 188 -11.66 15.41 4.28
CA GLU A 188 -11.26 14.35 3.36
C GLU A 188 -11.80 14.61 1.95
N PHE A 189 -10.95 14.39 0.95
CA PHE A 189 -11.24 14.62 -0.46
C PHE A 189 -10.87 13.36 -1.25
N SER A 190 -11.88 12.65 -1.73
CA SER A 190 -11.65 11.42 -2.51
C SER A 190 -10.85 11.72 -3.78
N GLN A 191 -9.81 10.94 -4.01
CA GLN A 191 -8.97 10.95 -5.21
C GLN A 191 -9.33 9.80 -6.17
N VAL A 192 -10.32 8.98 -5.80
CA VAL A 192 -10.83 7.87 -6.61
C VAL A 192 -12.35 7.96 -6.72
N ASN A 193 -12.87 7.75 -7.93
CA ASN A 193 -14.31 7.83 -8.19
C ASN A 193 -14.84 6.66 -9.03
N ILE A 194 -14.05 5.58 -9.20
CA ILE A 194 -14.54 4.35 -9.82
C ILE A 194 -15.39 3.61 -8.78
N PRO A 195 -16.70 3.40 -9.05
CA PRO A 195 -17.51 2.51 -8.24
C PRO A 195 -16.91 1.10 -8.31
N VAL A 196 -16.71 0.48 -7.16
CA VAL A 196 -16.29 -0.92 -7.12
C VAL A 196 -17.40 -1.76 -7.75
N GLN A 197 -17.05 -2.52 -8.78
CA GLN A 197 -17.95 -3.49 -9.42
C GLN A 197 -17.23 -4.82 -9.55
N LYS A 198 -17.99 -5.92 -9.41
CA LYS A 198 -17.44 -7.26 -9.65
C LYS A 198 -17.17 -7.42 -11.13
N VAL A 199 -15.89 -7.55 -11.46
CA VAL A 199 -15.42 -7.89 -12.79
C VAL A 199 -14.44 -9.06 -12.67
N ASN A 200 -13.98 -9.58 -13.81
CA ASN A 200 -13.22 -10.82 -13.88
C ASN A 200 -11.72 -10.64 -13.56
N HIS A 201 -11.41 -10.17 -12.34
CA HIS A 201 -10.05 -10.27 -11.80
C HIS A 201 -9.81 -11.63 -11.19
N LYS A 202 -8.58 -12.11 -11.34
CA LYS A 202 -8.11 -13.35 -10.72
C LYS A 202 -7.73 -13.11 -9.26
N LYS A 203 -6.94 -12.07 -8.99
CA LYS A 203 -6.41 -11.77 -7.64
C LYS A 203 -6.21 -10.27 -7.42
N ILE A 204 -6.61 -9.77 -6.28
CA ILE A 204 -6.42 -8.38 -5.84
C ILE A 204 -5.79 -8.44 -4.46
N TRP A 205 -4.64 -7.82 -4.32
CA TRP A 205 -3.95 -7.60 -3.06
C TRP A 205 -4.08 -6.13 -2.68
N VAL A 206 -4.47 -5.87 -1.45
CA VAL A 206 -4.55 -4.52 -0.89
C VAL A 206 -3.78 -4.49 0.42
N ASP A 207 -2.88 -3.52 0.61
CA ASP A 207 -2.23 -3.35 1.90
C ASP A 207 -2.03 -1.90 2.33
N VAL A 208 -1.75 -1.73 3.62
CA VAL A 208 -1.48 -0.44 4.27
C VAL A 208 -0.64 -0.67 5.54
N GLY A 209 0.23 0.28 5.86
CA GLY A 209 0.91 0.37 7.14
C GLY A 209 0.16 1.24 8.14
N GLU A 210 0.23 0.91 9.44
CA GLU A 210 -0.38 1.70 10.50
C GLU A 210 0.33 3.04 10.74
N TYR A 211 1.61 3.17 10.37
CA TYR A 211 2.45 4.35 10.63
C TYR A 211 2.50 5.32 9.43
N GLU A 212 1.47 5.29 8.59
CA GLU A 212 1.34 6.18 7.43
C GLU A 212 0.60 7.51 7.75
N GLY A 213 0.17 7.67 9.00
CA GLY A 213 -0.36 8.90 9.54
C GLY A 213 -1.62 9.40 8.85
N VAL A 214 -1.70 10.72 8.66
CA VAL A 214 -2.82 11.37 7.95
C VAL A 214 -2.68 11.30 6.43
N LEU A 215 -1.53 10.85 5.91
CA LEU A 215 -1.30 10.75 4.47
C LEU A 215 -2.09 9.59 3.88
N ILE A 216 -2.03 8.43 4.53
CA ILE A 216 -2.81 7.23 4.17
C ILE A 216 -3.49 6.72 5.44
N ARG A 217 -4.81 6.85 5.51
CA ARG A 217 -5.58 6.34 6.64
C ARG A 217 -5.95 4.88 6.40
N VAL A 218 -5.64 4.02 7.37
CA VAL A 218 -5.98 2.59 7.34
C VAL A 218 -7.45 2.35 7.00
N GLU A 219 -8.36 3.14 7.58
CA GLU A 219 -9.80 3.00 7.36
C GLU A 219 -10.21 3.21 5.90
N HIS A 220 -9.57 4.13 5.17
CA HIS A 220 -9.86 4.36 3.75
C HIS A 220 -9.49 3.15 2.90
N VAL A 221 -8.33 2.54 3.20
CA VAL A 221 -7.84 1.37 2.47
C VAL A 221 -8.66 0.14 2.82
N LYS A 222 -8.99 -0.06 4.10
CA LYS A 222 -9.83 -1.16 4.58
C LYS A 222 -11.25 -1.08 4.03
N ASP A 223 -11.82 0.12 3.92
CA ASP A 223 -13.14 0.34 3.31
C ASP A 223 -13.18 -0.09 1.84
N ILE A 224 -12.12 0.19 1.06
CA ILE A 224 -12.01 -0.32 -0.31
C ILE A 224 -11.95 -1.85 -0.35
N ALA A 225 -11.18 -2.49 0.53
CA ALA A 225 -11.14 -3.94 0.62
C ALA A 225 -12.54 -4.51 0.95
N ASN A 226 -13.24 -3.95 1.94
CA ASN A 226 -14.60 -4.34 2.31
C ASN A 226 -15.63 -4.10 1.19
N LYS A 227 -15.49 -3.03 0.40
CA LYS A 227 -16.33 -2.77 -0.79
C LYS A 227 -16.12 -3.83 -1.87
N LEU A 228 -14.89 -4.29 -2.10
CA LEU A 228 -14.63 -5.42 -3.01
C LEU A 228 -15.40 -6.67 -2.54
N LEU A 229 -15.34 -7.00 -1.26
CA LEU A 229 -16.08 -8.15 -0.71
C LEU A 229 -17.60 -7.98 -0.86
N THR A 230 -18.11 -6.79 -0.57
CA THR A 230 -19.54 -6.47 -0.70
C THR A 230 -20.04 -6.60 -2.14
N CYS A 231 -19.19 -6.28 -3.13
CA CYS A 231 -19.51 -6.47 -4.55
C CYS A 231 -19.47 -7.93 -5.01
N GLY A 232 -19.00 -8.87 -4.17
CA GLY A 232 -19.02 -10.31 -4.46
C GLY A 232 -17.67 -10.94 -4.79
N TYR A 233 -16.56 -10.23 -4.56
CA TYR A 233 -15.24 -10.87 -4.59
C TYR A 233 -15.06 -11.82 -3.40
N GLN A 234 -14.46 -12.98 -3.64
CA GLN A 234 -14.20 -13.98 -2.61
C GLN A 234 -12.92 -13.64 -1.84
N TYR A 235 -13.05 -13.49 -0.53
CA TYR A 235 -11.90 -13.23 0.36
C TYR A 235 -10.98 -14.46 0.43
N GLY A 236 -9.66 -14.24 0.42
CA GLY A 236 -8.64 -15.30 0.44
C GLY A 236 -8.36 -15.96 -0.92
N GLU A 237 -9.34 -15.99 -1.81
CA GLU A 237 -9.18 -16.54 -3.17
C GLU A 237 -8.91 -15.45 -4.21
N GLU A 238 -9.75 -14.40 -4.20
CA GLU A 238 -9.72 -13.30 -5.15
C GLU A 238 -9.24 -12.00 -4.51
N VAL A 239 -9.53 -11.75 -3.23
CA VAL A 239 -9.10 -10.55 -2.50
C VAL A 239 -8.34 -10.93 -1.24
N ALA A 240 -7.14 -10.37 -1.08
CA ALA A 240 -6.38 -10.41 0.15
C ALA A 240 -6.13 -8.99 0.65
N TYR A 241 -6.19 -8.83 1.97
CA TYR A 241 -5.90 -7.57 2.65
C TYR A 241 -4.83 -7.79 3.71
N TYR A 242 -3.90 -6.84 3.85
CA TYR A 242 -2.92 -6.86 4.93
C TYR A 242 -2.76 -5.46 5.54
N GLN A 243 -2.84 -5.40 6.86
CA GLN A 243 -2.53 -4.22 7.66
C GLN A 243 -1.26 -4.50 8.44
N ASP A 244 -0.19 -3.79 8.10
CA ASP A 244 1.10 -3.90 8.78
C ASP A 244 1.15 -2.92 9.96
N ASP A 245 1.24 -3.44 11.18
CA ASP A 245 1.26 -2.66 12.42
C ASP A 245 2.60 -1.98 12.72
N THR A 246 3.57 -2.08 11.80
CA THR A 246 4.93 -1.56 11.96
C THR A 246 5.39 -0.68 10.80
N ALA A 247 4.69 -0.72 9.66
CA ALA A 247 5.14 -0.06 8.44
C ALA A 247 4.70 1.41 8.33
N ALA A 248 5.59 2.23 7.78
CA ALA A 248 5.31 3.60 7.36
C ALA A 248 5.16 3.72 5.83
N HIS A 249 5.04 4.95 5.32
CA HIS A 249 4.79 5.24 3.91
C HIS A 249 6.09 5.38 3.09
N THR A 250 6.87 4.30 2.99
CA THR A 250 8.27 4.39 2.55
C THR A 250 8.70 3.23 1.65
N GLU A 251 9.68 3.46 0.77
CA GLU A 251 10.16 2.46 -0.19
C GLU A 251 10.69 1.20 0.52
N ALA A 252 11.41 1.37 1.64
CA ALA A 252 11.93 0.27 2.44
C ALA A 252 10.81 -0.57 3.09
N ASP A 253 9.73 0.08 3.53
CA ASP A 253 8.58 -0.64 4.10
C ASP A 253 7.82 -1.41 3.03
N TRP A 254 7.76 -0.90 1.79
CA TRP A 254 7.20 -1.62 0.65
C TRP A 254 8.10 -2.79 0.22
N GLU A 255 9.42 -2.61 0.16
CA GLU A 255 10.39 -3.70 -0.04
C GLU A 255 10.17 -4.83 0.97
N ALA A 256 10.06 -4.49 2.26
CA ALA A 256 9.90 -5.46 3.33
C ALA A 256 8.67 -6.36 3.14
N ARG A 257 7.62 -5.86 2.48
CA ARG A 257 6.34 -6.57 2.32
C ARG A 257 5.99 -7.02 0.90
N VAL A 258 6.70 -6.57 -0.14
CA VAL A 258 6.35 -6.90 -1.54
C VAL A 258 6.42 -8.38 -1.88
N HIS A 259 7.20 -9.16 -1.11
CA HIS A 259 7.21 -10.62 -1.24
C HIS A 259 5.79 -11.24 -1.10
N MET A 260 4.90 -10.62 -0.33
CA MET A 260 3.56 -11.15 -0.08
C MET A 260 2.63 -11.08 -1.30
N PRO A 261 2.40 -9.92 -1.96
CA PRO A 261 1.64 -9.89 -3.21
C PRO A 261 2.28 -10.73 -4.32
N LEU A 262 3.62 -10.79 -4.39
CA LEU A 262 4.33 -11.65 -5.36
C LEU A 262 3.97 -13.13 -5.17
N LEU A 263 4.05 -13.62 -3.92
CA LEU A 263 3.66 -14.99 -3.58
C LEU A 263 2.16 -15.21 -3.75
N TYR A 264 1.32 -14.22 -3.44
CA TYR A 264 -0.12 -14.33 -3.65
C TYR A 264 -0.46 -14.51 -5.14
N PHE A 265 0.22 -13.84 -6.07
CA PHE A 265 -0.06 -13.96 -7.50
C PHE A 265 0.62 -15.15 -8.18
N PHE A 266 1.91 -15.34 -7.87
CA PHE A 266 2.82 -16.18 -8.64
C PHE A 266 3.44 -17.31 -7.81
N GLY A 267 3.18 -17.32 -6.49
CA GLY A 267 3.67 -18.30 -5.54
C GLY A 267 2.92 -19.63 -5.60
N LYS A 268 3.51 -20.61 -4.92
CA LYS A 268 2.86 -21.90 -4.66
C LYS A 268 1.81 -21.78 -3.57
N GLU A 269 0.87 -22.70 -3.57
CA GLU A 269 -0.05 -22.87 -2.43
C GLU A 269 0.74 -23.16 -1.15
N THR A 270 0.25 -22.61 -0.05
CA THR A 270 0.92 -22.59 1.25
C THR A 270 -0.10 -22.90 2.34
N LYS A 271 0.37 -23.32 3.51
CA LYS A 271 -0.49 -23.67 4.64
C LYS A 271 -0.43 -22.61 5.71
N LEU A 272 -1.54 -22.45 6.43
CA LEU A 272 -1.56 -21.60 7.61
C LEU A 272 -0.56 -22.13 8.64
N ALA A 273 0.33 -21.26 9.09
CA ALA A 273 1.38 -21.58 10.05
C ALA A 273 1.09 -20.96 11.42
N ASP A 274 0.52 -19.77 11.45
CA ASP A 274 0.22 -19.05 12.68
C ASP A 274 -0.95 -18.07 12.52
N VAL A 275 -1.55 -17.71 13.65
CA VAL A 275 -2.63 -16.73 13.75
C VAL A 275 -2.38 -15.87 14.98
N GLU A 276 -2.46 -14.55 14.82
CA GLU A 276 -2.25 -13.59 15.91
C GLU A 276 -3.40 -12.57 15.98
N LEU A 277 -3.79 -12.16 17.19
CA LEU A 277 -4.73 -11.05 17.40
C LEU A 277 -3.95 -9.77 17.71
N LYS A 278 -3.82 -8.90 16.71
CA LYS A 278 -3.10 -7.62 16.77
C LYS A 278 -4.03 -6.43 17.04
N GLY A 279 -3.44 -5.27 17.33
CA GLY A 279 -4.13 -4.04 17.73
C GLY A 279 -4.02 -3.74 19.22
N ARG A 280 -4.71 -2.70 19.69
CA ARG A 280 -4.71 -2.31 21.12
C ARG A 280 -5.57 -3.21 22.00
N SER A 281 -5.43 -3.03 23.31
CA SER A 281 -6.20 -3.80 24.31
C SER A 281 -7.24 -2.97 25.06
N ILE A 282 -7.36 -1.66 24.79
CA ILE A 282 -8.29 -0.78 25.50
C ILE A 282 -9.15 -0.03 24.47
N PHE A 283 -10.47 -0.05 24.67
CA PHE A 283 -11.46 0.60 23.81
C PHE A 283 -12.49 1.37 24.66
N GLY A 284 -13.04 2.47 24.13
CA GLY A 284 -14.05 3.26 24.84
C GLY A 284 -15.48 2.83 24.50
N LEU A 285 -16.43 2.98 25.42
CA LEU A 285 -17.86 2.79 25.10
C LEU A 285 -18.38 3.76 24.03
N ASN A 286 -17.77 4.94 23.94
CA ASN A 286 -18.10 5.98 22.96
C ASN A 286 -17.44 5.75 21.59
N GLU A 287 -16.61 4.72 21.46
CA GLU A 287 -15.79 4.50 20.29
C GLU A 287 -16.56 3.85 19.13
N LYS A 288 -16.22 4.24 17.90
CA LYS A 288 -16.89 3.77 16.69
C LYS A 288 -16.01 2.97 15.72
N ALA A 289 -14.69 3.07 15.85
CA ALA A 289 -13.76 2.61 14.81
C ALA A 289 -12.61 1.72 15.33
N GLY A 290 -12.59 1.40 16.63
CA GLY A 290 -11.57 0.49 17.16
C GLY A 290 -11.67 -0.90 16.56
N SER A 291 -10.54 -1.54 16.28
CA SER A 291 -10.51 -2.89 15.70
C SER A 291 -9.42 -3.77 16.32
N LEU A 292 -9.68 -5.08 16.27
CA LEU A 292 -8.71 -6.14 16.51
C LEU A 292 -8.42 -6.86 15.21
N ASN A 293 -7.15 -6.87 14.80
CA ASN A 293 -6.73 -7.44 13.54
C ASN A 293 -6.32 -8.90 13.75
N ALA A 294 -7.11 -9.84 13.25
CA ALA A 294 -6.69 -11.24 13.19
C ALA A 294 -5.75 -11.42 12.00
N VAL A 295 -4.46 -11.60 12.27
CA VAL A 295 -3.43 -11.75 11.22
C VAL A 295 -3.09 -13.23 11.08
N LYS A 296 -3.33 -13.77 9.89
CA LYS A 296 -2.96 -15.13 9.49
C LYS A 296 -1.60 -15.09 8.82
N THR A 297 -0.65 -15.88 9.31
CA THR A 297 0.69 -16.05 8.73
C THR A 297 0.80 -17.44 8.10
N TYR A 298 1.20 -17.49 6.83
CA TYR A 298 1.39 -18.73 6.09
C TYR A 298 2.86 -19.16 6.11
N SER A 299 3.11 -20.45 5.86
CA SER A 299 4.45 -21.06 5.93
C SER A 299 5.51 -20.43 5.01
N ASN A 300 5.10 -19.75 3.95
CA ASN A 300 5.98 -19.04 3.02
C ASN A 300 6.15 -17.55 3.37
N GLY A 301 5.70 -17.13 4.56
CA GLY A 301 5.85 -15.76 5.07
C GLY A 301 4.73 -14.80 4.68
N VAL A 302 3.79 -15.19 3.81
CA VAL A 302 2.63 -14.35 3.49
C VAL A 302 1.80 -14.10 4.76
N LYS A 303 1.44 -12.84 5.00
CA LYS A 303 0.54 -12.43 6.07
C LYS A 303 -0.70 -11.79 5.49
N VAL A 304 -1.88 -12.13 6.02
CA VAL A 304 -3.15 -11.50 5.65
C VAL A 304 -3.94 -11.17 6.90
N THR A 305 -4.52 -9.98 6.92
CA THR A 305 -5.44 -9.53 7.98
C THR A 305 -6.85 -9.97 7.61
N GLU A 306 -7.43 -10.87 8.41
CA GLU A 306 -8.75 -11.45 8.22
C GLU A 306 -9.86 -10.38 8.23
N LEU A 307 -10.68 -10.36 7.18
CA LEU A 307 -11.80 -9.42 7.03
C LEU A 307 -13.19 -10.11 7.11
N GLN A 308 -13.23 -11.45 7.10
CA GLN A 308 -14.44 -12.25 7.17
C GLN A 308 -14.38 -13.27 8.31
N GLY A 309 -13.73 -12.89 9.42
CA GLY A 309 -13.48 -13.74 10.57
C GLY A 309 -14.69 -13.95 11.49
N GLU A 310 -14.62 -15.01 12.28
CA GLU A 310 -15.55 -15.27 13.37
C GLU A 310 -14.80 -15.21 14.71
N TYR A 311 -15.24 -14.30 15.58
CA TYR A 311 -14.60 -14.04 16.86
C TYR A 311 -15.45 -14.59 18.00
N GLN A 312 -14.81 -15.32 18.91
CA GLN A 312 -15.42 -15.80 20.14
C GLN A 312 -15.09 -14.83 21.27
N VAL A 313 -16.11 -14.35 21.95
CA VAL A 313 -15.96 -13.42 23.09
C VAL A 313 -16.44 -14.13 24.34
N ALA A 314 -15.58 -14.21 25.35
CA ALA A 314 -15.87 -14.88 26.61
C ALA A 314 -17.08 -14.25 27.33
N ASP A 315 -17.07 -12.92 27.46
CA ASP A 315 -18.21 -12.14 27.94
C ASP A 315 -18.82 -11.28 26.82
N LYS A 316 -19.90 -11.77 26.23
CA LYS A 316 -20.66 -11.10 25.17
C LYS A 316 -21.46 -9.88 25.66
N GLY A 317 -21.56 -9.69 26.98
CA GLY A 317 -22.15 -8.52 27.61
C GLY A 317 -21.24 -7.30 27.52
N VAL A 318 -19.92 -7.51 27.53
CA VAL A 318 -18.89 -6.45 27.44
C VAL A 318 -18.74 -5.92 26.02
N VAL A 319 -18.68 -6.81 25.02
CA VAL A 319 -18.34 -6.45 23.64
C VAL A 319 -18.90 -7.45 22.62
N SER A 320 -19.10 -7.00 21.39
CA SER A 320 -19.21 -7.85 20.20
C SER A 320 -18.19 -7.43 19.16
N ILE A 321 -17.79 -8.34 18.27
CA ILE A 321 -16.78 -8.09 17.25
C ILE A 321 -17.38 -8.42 15.89
N ALA A 322 -17.30 -7.47 14.96
CA ALA A 322 -17.74 -7.65 13.59
C ALA A 322 -16.79 -8.58 12.82
N LYS A 323 -17.21 -9.03 11.64
CA LYS A 323 -16.43 -9.98 10.83
C LYS A 323 -15.03 -9.47 10.47
N ASP A 324 -14.88 -8.17 10.29
CA ASP A 324 -13.62 -7.54 9.93
C ASP A 324 -12.78 -7.12 11.16
N GLY A 325 -13.13 -7.61 12.34
CA GLY A 325 -12.46 -7.30 13.59
C GLY A 325 -12.89 -5.99 14.25
N THR A 326 -13.85 -5.25 13.68
CA THR A 326 -14.37 -4.02 14.30
C THR A 326 -14.97 -4.31 15.67
N ILE A 327 -14.51 -3.59 16.69
CA ILE A 327 -15.01 -3.67 18.06
C ILE A 327 -16.33 -2.91 18.18
N ILE A 328 -17.34 -3.56 18.77
CA ILE A 328 -18.65 -2.98 19.09
C ILE A 328 -18.81 -3.05 20.62
N PRO A 329 -18.43 -1.99 21.34
CA PRO A 329 -18.52 -1.92 22.79
C PRO A 329 -19.98 -2.00 23.29
N LYS A 330 -20.22 -2.59 24.46
CA LYS A 330 -21.56 -2.71 25.05
C LYS A 330 -21.62 -2.28 26.52
N SER A 331 -20.66 -2.70 27.34
CA SER A 331 -20.56 -2.27 28.74
C SER A 331 -19.10 -2.22 29.19
N VAL A 332 -18.81 -1.40 30.20
CA VAL A 332 -17.48 -1.36 30.84
C VAL A 332 -17.14 -2.74 31.39
N GLY A 333 -15.90 -3.19 31.19
CA GLY A 333 -15.42 -4.46 31.70
C GLY A 333 -14.25 -5.03 30.91
N LYS A 334 -13.68 -6.11 31.44
CA LYS A 334 -12.62 -6.89 30.77
C LYS A 334 -13.20 -8.18 30.21
N THR A 335 -12.67 -8.61 29.08
CA THR A 335 -13.08 -9.87 28.44
C THR A 335 -11.93 -10.42 27.60
N VAL A 336 -12.01 -11.70 27.28
CA VAL A 336 -11.05 -12.36 26.38
C VAL A 336 -11.73 -12.59 25.03
N VAL A 337 -11.04 -12.16 23.98
CA VAL A 337 -11.40 -12.40 22.59
C VAL A 337 -10.53 -13.53 22.07
N GLN A 338 -11.15 -14.47 21.37
CA GLN A 338 -10.47 -15.55 20.67
C GLN A 338 -10.83 -15.52 19.20
N PHE A 339 -9.84 -15.84 18.37
CA PHE A 339 -10.01 -16.06 16.94
C PHE A 339 -9.34 -17.38 16.57
N GLN A 340 -10.00 -18.16 15.72
CA GLN A 340 -9.52 -19.48 15.31
C GLN A 340 -9.62 -19.62 13.79
N SER A 341 -8.57 -20.16 13.19
CA SER A 341 -8.54 -20.53 11.77
C SER A 341 -7.76 -21.83 11.60
N GLU A 342 -8.31 -22.79 10.85
CA GLU A 342 -7.68 -24.10 10.56
C GLU A 342 -7.12 -24.83 11.80
N GLY A 343 -7.77 -24.67 12.96
CA GLY A 343 -7.36 -25.30 14.21
C GLY A 343 -6.31 -24.54 15.02
N ILE A 344 -5.76 -23.44 14.49
CA ILE A 344 -4.87 -22.53 15.21
C ILE A 344 -5.72 -21.47 15.92
N VAL A 345 -5.45 -21.25 17.21
CA VAL A 345 -6.21 -20.33 18.07
C VAL A 345 -5.29 -19.24 18.57
N SER A 346 -5.77 -18.00 18.50
CA SER A 346 -5.18 -16.83 19.16
C SER A 346 -6.18 -16.23 20.14
N SER A 347 -5.67 -15.70 21.25
CA SER A 347 -6.49 -15.05 22.27
C SER A 347 -5.88 -13.74 22.74
N LYS A 348 -6.72 -12.75 23.04
CA LYS A 348 -6.30 -11.46 23.58
C LYS A 348 -7.28 -10.94 24.62
N GLU A 349 -6.76 -10.50 25.75
CA GLU A 349 -7.55 -9.76 26.74
C GLU A 349 -7.74 -8.32 26.24
N ILE A 350 -8.97 -7.83 26.33
CA ILE A 350 -9.32 -6.44 26.07
C ILE A 350 -10.15 -5.86 27.21
N GLU A 351 -10.12 -4.54 27.33
CA GLU A 351 -10.87 -3.76 28.30
C GLU A 351 -11.71 -2.70 27.59
N ILE A 352 -13.01 -2.69 27.89
CA ILE A 352 -13.91 -1.61 27.52
C ILE A 352 -13.97 -0.64 28.71
N VAL A 353 -13.56 0.61 28.48
CA VAL A 353 -13.63 1.70 29.46
C VAL A 353 -14.82 2.61 29.16
N ASP A 354 -15.27 3.37 30.16
CA ASP A 354 -16.44 4.25 30.05
C ASP A 354 -16.28 5.29 28.94
N TYR A 355 -15.09 5.84 28.80
CA TYR A 355 -14.77 6.83 27.78
C TYR A 355 -13.33 6.69 27.32
N LEU A 356 -13.13 6.70 26.01
CA LEU A 356 -11.84 6.84 25.36
C LEU A 356 -11.94 7.94 24.32
N SER A 357 -11.07 8.94 24.41
CA SER A 357 -11.05 10.04 23.44
C SER A 357 -10.69 9.50 22.05
N ASP A 358 -11.44 9.92 21.03
CA ASP A 358 -11.13 9.63 19.62
C ASP A 358 -9.89 10.41 19.14
N ARG A 359 -9.39 11.33 19.96
CA ARG A 359 -8.21 12.15 19.71
C ARG A 359 -7.27 12.18 20.89
N VAL A 360 -5.99 12.16 20.63
CA VAL A 360 -4.93 12.24 21.64
C VAL A 360 -4.07 13.49 21.39
N PRO A 361 -3.82 14.31 22.42
CA PRO A 361 -2.83 15.37 22.31
C PRO A 361 -1.43 14.75 22.30
N VAL A 362 -0.73 14.88 21.18
CA VAL A 362 0.64 14.39 21.02
C VAL A 362 1.59 15.59 20.99
N SER A 363 2.56 15.60 21.89
CA SER A 363 3.64 16.59 21.91
C SER A 363 4.92 15.91 21.39
N ILE A 364 5.46 16.41 20.30
CA ILE A 364 6.70 15.91 19.71
C ILE A 364 7.79 16.92 20.02
N GLN A 365 8.90 16.44 20.60
CA GLN A 365 10.07 17.24 20.90
C GLN A 365 11.32 16.54 20.36
N VAL A 366 12.13 17.29 19.61
CA VAL A 366 13.44 16.84 19.13
C VAL A 366 14.51 17.71 19.76
N ASN A 367 15.46 17.06 20.42
CA ASN A 367 16.57 17.70 21.13
C ASN A 367 17.89 17.30 20.48
N SER A 368 18.68 18.27 20.06
CA SER A 368 20.02 18.04 19.49
C SER A 368 21.11 18.50 20.45
N LYS A 369 22.17 17.68 20.57
CA LYS A 369 23.38 18.05 21.32
C LYS A 369 24.09 19.23 20.66
N ASP A 370 24.11 19.27 19.34
CA ASP A 370 24.73 20.33 18.55
C ASP A 370 23.69 21.37 18.11
N ALA A 371 24.13 22.62 17.94
CA ALA A 371 23.27 23.69 17.48
C ALA A 371 22.84 23.42 16.03
N LEU A 372 21.55 23.21 15.82
CA LEU A 372 20.91 23.02 14.53
C LEU A 372 20.80 24.37 13.82
N LEU A 373 21.24 24.41 12.56
CA LEU A 373 21.23 25.60 11.70
C LEU A 373 19.82 26.19 11.57
N ASP A 374 19.69 27.48 11.32
CA ASP A 374 18.39 28.16 11.14
C ASP A 374 17.60 27.67 9.92
N ALA A 375 18.30 27.09 8.95
CA ALA A 375 17.71 26.41 7.80
C ALA A 375 17.16 25.01 8.15
N LEU A 376 17.32 24.47 9.35
CA LEU A 376 16.92 23.08 9.59
C LEU A 376 15.41 22.96 9.84
N ARG A 377 14.66 22.27 8.97
CA ARG A 377 13.27 21.88 9.20
C ARG A 377 13.20 20.42 9.62
N VAL A 378 12.77 20.17 10.85
CA VAL A 378 12.54 18.80 11.35
C VAL A 378 11.10 18.37 11.05
N TYR A 379 10.95 17.27 10.33
CA TYR A 379 9.66 16.62 10.09
C TYR A 379 9.57 15.31 10.90
N ALA A 380 8.40 15.01 11.44
CA ALA A 380 8.08 13.71 12.05
C ALA A 380 6.72 13.30 11.49
N ASP A 381 6.65 13.19 10.16
CA ASP A 381 5.44 13.21 9.32
C ASP A 381 4.54 14.46 9.47
N LEU A 382 4.80 15.27 10.50
CA LEU A 382 4.17 16.54 10.84
C LEU A 382 5.26 17.60 11.10
N PRO A 383 5.04 18.86 10.71
CA PRO A 383 6.05 19.91 10.81
C PRO A 383 6.32 20.32 12.27
N LEU A 384 7.57 20.25 12.72
CA LEU A 384 7.98 20.75 14.03
C LEU A 384 8.42 22.22 13.94
N LYS A 385 8.14 23.01 14.99
CA LYS A 385 8.57 24.41 15.07
C LYS A 385 9.91 24.48 15.77
N LYS A 386 10.87 25.22 15.20
CA LYS A 386 12.12 25.56 15.90
C LYS A 386 11.79 26.42 17.12
N VAL A 387 12.18 25.96 18.30
CA VAL A 387 12.04 26.71 19.57
C VAL A 387 13.30 27.51 19.83
N ASP A 388 14.46 26.87 19.67
CA ASP A 388 15.77 27.49 19.73
C ASP A 388 16.79 26.69 18.90
N SER A 389 18.09 26.98 19.03
CA SER A 389 19.14 26.30 18.26
C SER A 389 19.28 24.80 18.56
N HIS A 390 18.68 24.27 19.63
CA HIS A 390 18.80 22.87 20.03
C HIS A 390 17.46 22.14 20.10
N HIS A 391 16.34 22.87 20.08
CA HIS A 391 15.02 22.32 20.38
C HIS A 391 14.02 22.59 19.26
N PHE A 392 13.34 21.53 18.81
CA PHE A 392 12.16 21.60 17.96
C PHE A 392 10.97 21.02 18.72
N TYR A 393 9.82 21.68 18.61
CA TYR A 393 8.62 21.27 19.32
C TYR A 393 7.37 21.59 18.50
N ASN A 394 6.40 20.68 18.54
CA ASN A 394 5.03 21.02 18.19
C ASN A 394 4.06 20.11 18.94
N ARG A 395 2.82 20.58 19.09
CA ARG A 395 1.73 19.83 19.72
C ARG A 395 0.60 19.66 18.72
N PHE A 396 0.17 18.42 18.56
CA PHE A 396 -0.88 18.02 17.65
C PHE A 396 -2.04 17.40 18.43
N ILE A 397 -3.23 17.46 17.85
CA ILE A 397 -4.38 16.68 18.28
C ILE A 397 -4.64 15.71 17.15
N LEU A 398 -4.29 14.44 17.35
CA LEU A 398 -4.35 13.42 16.31
C LEU A 398 -5.45 12.41 16.65
N PRO A 399 -6.11 11.82 15.64
CA PRO A 399 -6.97 10.67 15.88
C PRO A 399 -6.23 9.56 16.64
N ILE A 400 -6.93 8.85 17.53
CA ILE A 400 -6.42 7.61 18.12
C ILE A 400 -6.07 6.60 17.00
N ASP A 401 -5.12 5.72 17.26
CA ASP A 401 -4.59 4.74 16.29
C ASP A 401 -3.88 5.36 15.06
N THR A 402 -3.58 6.68 15.10
CA THR A 402 -2.65 7.30 14.14
C THR A 402 -1.22 6.90 14.49
N GLY A 403 -0.61 6.05 13.67
CA GLY A 403 0.82 5.82 13.75
C GLY A 403 1.63 6.96 13.12
N LEU A 404 2.81 7.21 13.67
CA LEU A 404 3.73 8.25 13.20
C LEU A 404 5.12 7.66 13.03
N GLY A 405 5.74 7.94 11.89
CA GLY A 405 7.16 7.77 11.68
C GLY A 405 7.95 9.00 12.12
N PHE A 406 9.21 8.79 12.50
CA PHE A 406 10.13 9.88 12.82
C PHE A 406 11.33 9.80 11.88
N ARG A 407 11.56 10.84 11.07
CA ARG A 407 12.72 10.97 10.17
C ARG A 407 13.22 12.40 10.15
N LEU A 408 14.46 12.63 10.59
CA LEU A 408 15.06 13.96 10.59
C LEU A 408 15.62 14.28 9.19
N TYR A 409 15.23 15.42 8.61
CA TYR A 409 15.75 15.89 7.31
C TYR A 409 16.53 17.20 7.46
N LEU A 410 17.57 17.36 6.64
CA LEU A 410 18.23 18.64 6.37
C LEU A 410 17.57 19.35 5.18
N ASP A 411 17.67 20.68 5.12
CA ASP A 411 17.01 21.55 4.12
C ASP A 411 17.37 21.24 2.65
N ASP A 412 18.43 20.47 2.41
CA ASP A 412 18.86 20.02 1.09
C ASP A 412 18.25 18.67 0.66
N GLY A 413 17.46 18.04 1.52
CA GLY A 413 16.82 16.75 1.30
C GLY A 413 17.79 15.56 1.21
N LYS A 414 19.07 15.74 1.58
CA LYS A 414 20.14 14.73 1.34
C LYS A 414 20.65 14.02 2.60
N GLY A 415 20.22 14.43 3.79
CA GLY A 415 20.61 13.79 5.05
C GLY A 415 19.43 13.14 5.74
N GLU A 416 19.39 11.82 5.81
CA GLU A 416 18.65 11.07 6.83
C GLU A 416 19.61 10.79 8.00
N SER A 417 19.14 10.91 9.24
CA SER A 417 19.82 10.40 10.45
C SER A 417 18.88 9.55 11.28
#